data_AF-A0A9Q0PTJ0-F1
#
_entry.id   AF-A0A9Q0PTJ0-F1
#
_cell.length_a   1.000
_cell.length_b   1.000
_cell.length_c   1.000
_cell.angle_alpha   90.00
_cell.angle_beta   90.00
_cell.angle_gamma   90.00
#
_symmetry.space_group_name_H-M   'P 1'
#
loop_
_entity.id
_entity.type
_entity.pdbx_description
1 polymer ?
#
loop_
_entity_poly.entity_id
_entity_poly.type
_entity_poly.pdbx_seq_one_letter_code
_entity_poly.pdbx_strand_id
1 'polypeptide(L)'
;MVNPAYYGLENAEVEMLNSYLSRLVQTTFEDLEDSGCIKMDEENVEPLVLGTIASQYYLSYMTVSMFGSNIGPDTSLEMFLHILSGASEYDELPVRHNEENYNEALSGRVRYMVDKNALDDPHVKANLLFQAHFSQLELPISDYVTDLKSVLDQSIRIIQAMIDICANSGWLSASVTCMHLMQMVMQGLWFDKDSSLQMLSCMNEDLLQFFQ
;
A
#
# COMPACT_ATOMS: atom_id res chain seq x y z
N MET A 1 11.01 17.35 -31.32
CA MET A 1 12.29 18.03 -31.01
C MET A 1 12.97 17.19 -29.95
N VAL A 2 14.20 16.73 -30.19
CA VAL A 2 14.94 15.90 -29.21
C VAL A 2 15.57 16.84 -28.17
N ASN A 3 15.42 16.57 -26.87
CA ASN A 3 15.94 17.41 -25.80
C ASN A 3 16.84 16.61 -24.82
N PRO A 4 18.12 16.38 -25.18
CA PRO A 4 19.06 15.63 -24.33
C PRO A 4 19.30 16.28 -22.97
N ALA A 5 19.30 17.62 -22.92
CA ALA A 5 19.55 18.38 -21.69
C ALA A 5 18.51 18.09 -20.60
N TYR A 6 17.27 17.74 -20.97
CA TYR A 6 16.23 17.33 -20.01
C TYR A 6 16.62 16.06 -19.24
N TYR A 7 17.38 15.15 -19.86
CA TYR A 7 17.82 13.88 -19.28
C TYR A 7 19.25 13.97 -18.71
N GLY A 8 19.79 15.19 -18.56
CA GLY A 8 21.16 15.41 -18.07
C GLY A 8 22.25 15.05 -19.09
N LEU A 9 21.93 15.04 -20.39
CA LEU A 9 22.89 14.79 -21.46
C LEU A 9 23.31 16.09 -22.16
N GLU A 10 24.60 16.24 -22.41
CA GLU A 10 25.17 17.42 -23.08
C GLU A 10 24.78 17.49 -24.56
N ASN A 11 24.75 16.34 -25.25
CA ASN A 11 24.42 16.23 -26.65
C ASN A 11 23.72 14.88 -26.95
N ALA A 12 23.27 14.70 -28.20
CA ALA A 12 22.61 13.47 -28.67
C ALA A 12 23.56 12.58 -29.47
N GLU A 13 24.87 12.62 -29.19
CA GLU A 13 25.83 11.76 -29.88
C GLU A 13 25.62 10.29 -29.49
N VAL A 14 25.82 9.38 -30.46
CA VAL A 14 25.50 7.95 -30.31
C VAL A 14 26.29 7.32 -29.15
N GLU A 15 27.55 7.69 -28.97
CA GLU A 15 28.41 7.17 -27.90
C GLU A 15 27.91 7.60 -26.51
N MET A 16 27.55 8.89 -26.35
CA MET A 16 27.01 9.43 -25.11
C MET A 16 25.66 8.80 -24.78
N LEU A 17 24.79 8.62 -25.79
CA LEU A 17 23.51 7.96 -25.62
C LEU A 17 23.67 6.50 -25.18
N ASN A 18 24.57 5.74 -25.82
CA ASN A 18 24.83 4.36 -25.45
C ASN A 18 25.37 4.25 -24.01
N SER A 19 26.34 5.09 -23.63
CA SER A 19 26.88 5.12 -22.26
C SER A 19 25.79 5.46 -21.23
N TYR A 20 24.94 6.43 -21.54
CA TYR A 20 23.81 6.79 -20.68
C TYR A 20 22.81 5.65 -20.51
N LEU A 21 22.38 5.02 -21.62
CA LEU A 21 21.43 3.91 -21.58
C LEU A 21 22.01 2.70 -20.84
N SER A 22 23.29 2.35 -21.08
CA SER A 22 23.96 1.28 -20.35
C SER A 22 24.01 1.56 -18.85
N ARG A 23 24.34 2.79 -18.44
CA ARG A 23 24.34 3.18 -17.02
C ARG A 23 22.93 3.15 -16.43
N LEU A 24 21.93 3.63 -17.15
CA LEU A 24 20.53 3.61 -16.71
C LEU A 24 20.05 2.17 -16.48
N VAL A 25 20.30 1.27 -17.43
CA VAL A 25 19.95 -0.15 -17.29
C VAL A 25 20.70 -0.78 -16.12
N GLN A 26 22.01 -0.54 -16.00
CA GLN A 26 22.83 -1.08 -14.92
C GLN A 26 22.32 -0.65 -13.54
N THR A 27 22.13 0.65 -13.32
CA THR A 27 21.61 1.17 -12.04
C THR A 27 20.20 0.64 -11.75
N THR A 28 19.33 0.56 -12.76
CA THR A 28 17.97 0.01 -12.56
C THR A 28 18.01 -1.46 -12.17
N PHE A 29 18.90 -2.25 -12.76
CA PHE A 29 19.04 -3.66 -12.41
C PHE A 29 19.65 -3.84 -11.02
N GLU A 30 20.64 -3.03 -10.65
CA GLU A 30 21.19 -2.99 -9.28
C GLU A 30 20.08 -2.69 -8.26
N ASP A 31 19.26 -1.65 -8.48
CA ASP A 31 18.15 -1.31 -7.59
C ASP A 31 17.11 -2.45 -7.47
N LEU A 32 16.80 -3.12 -8.58
CA LEU A 32 15.86 -4.24 -8.61
C LEU A 32 16.43 -5.52 -7.96
N GLU A 33 17.73 -5.76 -8.08
CA GLU A 33 18.42 -6.87 -7.44
C GLU A 33 18.49 -6.66 -5.92
N ASP A 34 18.89 -5.46 -5.48
CA ASP A 34 18.90 -5.07 -4.06
C ASP A 34 17.51 -5.15 -3.41
N SER A 35 16.46 -4.92 -4.20
CA SER A 35 15.06 -5.05 -3.78
C SER A 35 14.53 -6.49 -3.80
N GLY A 36 15.35 -7.46 -4.20
CA GLY A 36 14.98 -8.88 -4.28
C GLY A 36 13.96 -9.18 -5.40
N CYS A 37 13.84 -8.29 -6.40
CA CYS A 37 12.91 -8.44 -7.51
C CYS A 37 13.50 -9.27 -8.66
N ILE A 38 14.82 -9.19 -8.88
CA ILE A 38 15.54 -9.94 -9.91
C ILE A 38 16.80 -10.56 -9.32
N LYS A 39 17.39 -11.50 -10.05
CA LYS A 39 18.74 -12.02 -9.84
C LYS A 39 19.54 -11.78 -11.11
N MET A 40 20.73 -11.22 -10.97
CA MET A 40 21.67 -11.01 -12.07
C MET A 40 22.77 -12.08 -12.03
N ASP A 41 23.06 -12.66 -13.20
CA ASP A 41 24.28 -13.42 -13.47
C ASP A 41 25.08 -12.71 -14.58
N GLU A 42 26.32 -13.11 -14.87
CA GLU A 42 27.23 -12.40 -15.81
C GLU A 42 26.62 -12.10 -17.20
N GLU A 43 25.69 -12.94 -17.66
CA GLU A 43 25.07 -12.83 -18.99
C GLU A 43 23.54 -12.77 -18.97
N ASN A 44 22.89 -13.01 -17.81
CA ASN A 44 21.44 -13.23 -17.75
C ASN A 44 20.79 -12.52 -16.56
N VAL A 45 19.52 -12.16 -16.72
CA VAL A 45 18.67 -11.61 -15.67
C VAL A 45 17.44 -12.50 -15.52
N GLU A 46 17.18 -12.96 -14.29
CA GLU A 46 16.04 -13.82 -13.97
C GLU A 46 15.11 -13.13 -12.97
N PRO A 47 13.78 -13.20 -13.16
CA PRO A 47 12.84 -12.63 -12.20
C PRO A 47 12.76 -13.50 -10.93
N LEU A 48 12.69 -12.84 -9.77
CA LEU A 48 12.38 -13.47 -8.50
C LEU A 48 10.87 -13.36 -8.19
N VAL A 49 10.45 -14.00 -7.10
CA VAL A 49 9.04 -14.03 -6.68
C VAL A 49 8.50 -12.61 -6.46
N LEU A 50 9.24 -11.75 -5.76
CA LEU A 50 8.82 -10.36 -5.51
C LEU A 50 8.68 -9.57 -6.81
N GLY A 51 9.60 -9.72 -7.75
CA GLY A 51 9.53 -9.04 -9.05
C GLY A 51 8.35 -9.52 -9.90
N THR A 52 8.06 -10.82 -9.85
CA THR A 52 6.89 -11.41 -10.52
C THR A 52 5.59 -10.85 -9.94
N ILE A 53 5.48 -10.78 -8.61
CA ILE A 53 4.31 -10.21 -7.91
C ILE A 53 4.17 -8.72 -8.24
N ALA A 54 5.24 -7.93 -8.17
CA ALA A 54 5.20 -6.51 -8.53
C ALA A 54 4.68 -6.30 -9.96
N SER A 55 5.20 -7.05 -10.93
CA SER A 55 4.76 -6.97 -12.32
C SER A 55 3.29 -7.40 -12.49
N GLN A 56 2.84 -8.45 -11.80
CA GLN A 56 1.50 -8.99 -11.93
C GLN A 56 0.42 -8.03 -11.40
N TYR A 57 0.71 -7.35 -10.29
CA TYR A 57 -0.23 -6.42 -9.64
C TYR A 57 0.03 -4.94 -9.97
N TYR A 58 0.99 -4.69 -10.87
CA TYR A 58 1.39 -3.36 -11.33
C TYR A 58 1.89 -2.45 -10.19
N LEU A 59 2.60 -3.02 -9.22
CA LEU A 59 3.09 -2.32 -8.03
C LEU A 59 4.52 -1.82 -8.22
N SER A 60 4.88 -0.76 -7.49
CA SER A 60 6.25 -0.32 -7.36
C SER A 60 7.11 -1.44 -6.76
N TYR A 61 8.35 -1.60 -7.27
CA TYR A 61 9.30 -2.55 -6.71
C TYR A 61 9.66 -2.20 -5.25
N MET A 62 9.60 -0.91 -4.90
CA MET A 62 9.78 -0.43 -3.52
C MET A 62 8.70 -0.95 -2.58
N THR A 63 7.44 -0.98 -3.03
CA THR A 63 6.31 -1.52 -2.24
C THR A 63 6.53 -2.99 -1.92
N VAL A 64 6.83 -3.83 -2.91
CA VAL A 64 7.04 -5.27 -2.66
C VAL A 64 8.33 -5.57 -1.91
N SER A 65 9.37 -4.75 -2.07
CA SER A 65 10.61 -4.81 -1.28
C SER A 65 10.33 -4.53 0.20
N MET A 66 9.55 -3.48 0.46
CA MET A 66 9.08 -3.13 1.81
C MET A 66 8.21 -4.25 2.41
N PHE A 67 7.36 -4.90 1.61
CA PHE A 67 6.60 -6.08 2.07
C PHE A 67 7.50 -7.26 2.43
N GLY A 68 8.48 -7.58 1.58
CA GLY A 68 9.44 -8.65 1.83
C GLY A 68 10.27 -8.45 3.10
N SER A 69 10.48 -7.18 3.50
CA SER A 69 11.25 -6.82 4.70
C SER A 69 10.40 -6.77 5.98
N ASN A 70 9.12 -6.42 5.88
CA ASN A 70 8.28 -6.11 7.05
C ASN A 70 7.18 -7.14 7.34
N ILE A 71 6.87 -8.03 6.42
CA ILE A 71 5.93 -9.13 6.65
C ILE A 71 6.68 -10.36 7.14
N GLY A 72 6.21 -10.94 8.24
CA GLY A 72 6.63 -12.23 8.78
C GLY A 72 5.45 -13.14 9.17
N PRO A 73 5.72 -14.35 9.69
CA PRO A 73 4.69 -15.36 9.98
C PRO A 73 3.66 -14.93 11.03
N ASP A 74 4.06 -14.07 11.97
CA ASP A 74 3.24 -13.62 13.12
C ASP A 74 2.85 -12.13 13.01
N THR A 75 2.85 -11.58 11.80
CA THR A 75 2.47 -10.17 11.55
C THR A 75 1.04 -9.93 12.01
N SER A 76 0.84 -8.95 12.90
CA SER A 76 -0.48 -8.59 13.42
C SER A 76 -1.30 -7.79 12.40
N LEU A 77 -2.62 -7.73 12.59
CA LEU A 77 -3.49 -6.91 11.74
C LEU A 77 -3.08 -5.42 11.77
N GLU A 78 -2.72 -4.90 12.94
CA GLU A 78 -2.23 -3.52 13.09
C GLU A 78 -0.98 -3.28 12.23
N MET A 79 -0.03 -4.21 12.28
CA MET A 79 1.19 -4.12 11.48
C MET A 79 0.88 -4.23 9.98
N PHE A 80 -0.03 -5.12 9.58
CA PHE A 80 -0.47 -5.20 8.18
C PHE A 80 -1.12 -3.92 7.68
N LEU A 81 -1.90 -3.25 8.52
CA LEU A 81 -2.49 -1.97 8.17
C LEU A 81 -1.42 -0.88 8.00
N HIS A 82 -0.41 -0.87 8.87
CA HIS A 82 0.73 0.03 8.75
C HIS A 82 1.52 -0.23 7.46
N ILE A 83 1.83 -1.49 7.17
CA ILE A 83 2.49 -1.92 5.92
C ILE A 83 1.67 -1.54 4.69
N LEU A 84 0.37 -1.81 4.67
CA LEU A 84 -0.52 -1.44 3.57
C LEU A 84 -0.48 0.07 3.31
N SER A 85 -0.57 0.87 4.37
CA SER A 85 -0.59 2.34 4.26
C SER A 85 0.76 2.92 3.83
N GLY A 86 1.86 2.24 4.14
CA GLY A 86 3.23 2.60 3.75
C GLY A 86 3.62 2.22 2.32
N ALA A 87 2.69 1.70 1.50
CA ALA A 87 2.96 1.37 0.11
C ALA A 87 3.24 2.63 -0.73
N SER A 88 4.19 2.56 -1.67
CA SER A 88 4.59 3.69 -2.52
C SER A 88 3.47 4.18 -3.44
N GLU A 89 2.44 3.35 -3.66
CA GLU A 89 1.23 3.74 -4.38
C GLU A 89 0.46 4.89 -3.69
N TYR A 90 0.77 5.16 -2.41
CA TYR A 90 0.18 6.23 -1.64
C TYR A 90 1.09 7.47 -1.49
N ASP A 91 2.30 7.49 -2.07
CA ASP A 91 3.24 8.62 -1.98
C ASP A 91 2.61 9.95 -2.45
N GLU A 92 1.74 9.88 -3.46
CA GLU A 92 1.08 11.03 -4.09
C GLU A 92 -0.31 11.33 -3.49
N LEU A 93 -0.68 10.70 -2.37
CA LEU A 93 -1.93 11.01 -1.70
C LEU A 93 -1.90 12.49 -1.24
N PRO A 94 -2.88 13.33 -1.63
CA PRO A 94 -2.78 14.76 -1.37
C PRO A 94 -2.90 15.02 0.12
N VAL A 95 -1.92 15.71 0.69
CA VAL A 95 -2.01 16.30 2.04
C VAL A 95 -2.04 17.81 1.89
N ARG A 96 -3.22 18.39 2.13
CA ARG A 96 -3.47 19.81 1.87
C ARG A 96 -3.18 20.63 3.12
N HIS A 97 -2.90 21.92 2.95
CA HIS A 97 -2.68 22.84 4.07
C HIS A 97 -3.85 22.82 5.06
N ASN A 98 -3.52 22.77 6.35
CA ASN A 98 -4.44 22.69 7.49
C ASN A 98 -5.16 21.35 7.67
N GLU A 99 -4.82 20.32 6.88
CA GLU A 99 -5.34 18.97 7.10
C GLU A 99 -4.75 18.30 8.34
N GLU A 100 -3.64 18.81 8.92
CA GLU A 100 -3.02 18.25 10.12
C GLU A 100 -3.99 18.27 11.31
N ASN A 101 -4.81 19.33 11.45
CA ASN A 101 -5.82 19.42 12.52
C ASN A 101 -6.95 18.40 12.33
N TYR A 102 -7.34 18.12 11.09
CA TYR A 102 -8.36 17.10 10.78
C TYR A 102 -7.80 15.70 11.02
N ASN A 103 -6.55 15.45 10.62
CA ASN A 103 -5.83 14.21 10.88
C ASN A 103 -5.65 13.99 12.39
N GLU A 104 -5.33 15.04 13.16
CA GLU A 104 -5.25 14.97 14.63
C GLU A 104 -6.60 14.57 15.24
N ALA A 105 -7.68 15.24 14.85
CA ALA A 105 -9.02 14.94 15.34
C ALA A 105 -9.46 13.51 14.97
N LEU A 106 -9.13 13.04 13.75
CA LEU A 106 -9.42 11.68 13.30
C LEU A 106 -8.59 10.65 14.07
N SER A 107 -7.31 10.95 14.36
CA SER A 107 -6.41 10.08 15.14
C SER A 107 -6.96 9.74 16.52
N GLY A 108 -7.75 10.62 17.12
CA GLY A 108 -8.41 10.38 18.42
C GLY A 108 -9.64 9.47 18.36
N ARG A 109 -10.14 9.14 17.15
CA ARG A 109 -11.35 8.34 16.93
C ARG A 109 -11.08 6.96 16.34
N VAL A 110 -9.89 6.75 15.80
CA VAL A 110 -9.47 5.46 15.20
C VAL A 110 -8.96 4.48 16.26
N ARG A 111 -8.88 3.20 15.90
CA ARG A 111 -8.55 2.11 16.83
C ARG A 111 -7.06 2.04 17.17
N TYR A 112 -6.21 2.12 16.15
CA TYR A 112 -4.76 2.02 16.24
C TYR A 112 -4.14 3.41 16.15
N MET A 113 -3.19 3.68 17.04
CA MET A 113 -2.51 4.97 17.11
C MET A 113 -1.60 5.16 15.90
N VAL A 114 -1.60 6.37 15.35
CA VAL A 114 -0.66 6.79 14.30
C VAL A 114 0.38 7.74 14.87
N ASP A 115 1.48 7.98 14.14
CA ASP A 115 2.48 8.95 14.57
C ASP A 115 1.92 10.38 14.46
N LYS A 116 1.75 11.02 15.62
CA LYS A 116 1.22 12.38 15.71
C LYS A 116 2.21 13.45 15.25
N ASN A 117 3.49 13.10 15.06
CA ASN A 117 4.49 14.04 14.55
C ASN A 117 4.52 14.11 13.01
N ALA A 118 3.81 13.21 12.33
CA ALA A 118 3.79 13.07 10.88
C ALA A 118 2.35 13.18 10.33
N LEU A 119 1.52 14.07 10.88
CA LEU A 119 0.14 14.24 10.44
C LEU A 119 0.01 14.92 9.07
N ASP A 120 1.11 15.43 8.53
CA ASP A 120 1.28 15.94 7.17
C ASP A 120 1.77 14.86 6.18
N ASP A 121 2.02 13.64 6.65
CA ASP A 121 2.50 12.53 5.83
C ASP A 121 1.36 11.79 5.10
N PRO A 122 1.51 11.49 3.79
CA PRO A 122 0.48 10.82 3.01
C PRO A 122 0.17 9.39 3.49
N HIS A 123 1.16 8.65 4.01
CA HIS A 123 0.96 7.29 4.51
C HIS A 123 0.22 7.28 5.86
N VAL A 124 0.50 8.26 6.72
CA VAL A 124 -0.27 8.47 7.96
C VAL A 124 -1.73 8.78 7.63
N LYS A 125 -1.97 9.66 6.64
CA LYS A 125 -3.32 9.95 6.16
C LYS A 125 -4.00 8.71 5.56
N ALA A 126 -3.31 7.92 4.74
CA ALA A 126 -3.84 6.66 4.19
C ALA A 126 -4.28 5.70 5.32
N ASN A 127 -3.45 5.55 6.35
CA ASN A 127 -3.76 4.71 7.52
C ASN A 127 -5.03 5.19 8.23
N LEU A 128 -5.13 6.49 8.52
CA LEU A 128 -6.30 7.10 9.13
C LEU A 128 -7.57 6.87 8.30
N LEU A 129 -7.48 6.99 6.97
CA LEU A 129 -8.60 6.78 6.06
C LEU A 129 -9.07 5.31 6.06
N PHE A 130 -8.16 4.34 6.03
CA PHE A 130 -8.52 2.93 6.17
C PHE A 130 -9.24 2.65 7.50
N GLN A 131 -8.69 3.14 8.61
CA GLN A 131 -9.32 2.95 9.92
C GLN A 131 -10.68 3.64 10.03
N ALA A 132 -10.82 4.83 9.44
CA ALA A 132 -12.09 5.54 9.37
C ALA A 132 -13.13 4.77 8.54
N HIS A 133 -12.71 4.16 7.43
CA HIS A 133 -13.55 3.29 6.60
C HIS A 133 -14.04 2.06 7.37
N PHE A 134 -13.15 1.31 8.02
CA PHE A 134 -13.52 0.12 8.81
C PHE A 134 -14.42 0.47 10.01
N SER A 135 -14.27 1.68 10.54
CA SER A 135 -15.05 2.17 11.68
C SER A 135 -16.30 2.94 11.25
N GLN A 136 -16.55 3.07 9.94
CA GLN A 136 -17.66 3.83 9.36
C GLN A 136 -17.78 5.26 9.92
N LEU A 137 -16.64 5.92 10.17
CA LEU A 137 -16.62 7.26 10.75
C LEU A 137 -17.06 8.29 9.71
N GLU A 138 -17.80 9.30 10.18
CA GLU A 138 -18.04 10.51 9.40
C GLU A 138 -16.72 11.24 9.13
N LEU A 139 -16.44 11.44 7.83
CA LEU A 139 -15.23 12.11 7.35
C LEU A 139 -15.39 13.64 7.46
N PRO A 140 -14.32 14.39 7.80
CA PRO A 140 -14.44 15.81 8.15
C PRO A 140 -14.97 16.70 7.03
N ILE A 141 -14.56 16.44 5.78
CA ILE A 141 -14.89 17.23 4.60
C ILE A 141 -15.00 16.35 3.35
N SER A 142 -15.60 16.87 2.28
CA SER A 142 -15.80 16.15 1.01
C SER A 142 -14.50 15.67 0.36
N ASP A 143 -13.40 16.38 0.57
CA ASP A 143 -12.11 16.02 -0.01
C ASP A 143 -11.63 14.68 0.55
N TYR A 144 -11.85 14.41 1.85
CA TYR A 144 -11.51 13.12 2.47
C TYR A 144 -12.33 11.97 1.92
N VAL A 145 -13.56 12.21 1.48
CA VAL A 145 -14.39 11.19 0.80
C VAL A 145 -13.78 10.81 -0.55
N THR A 146 -13.22 11.80 -1.26
CA THR A 146 -12.55 11.57 -2.53
C THR A 146 -11.21 10.87 -2.33
N ASP A 147 -10.42 11.33 -1.36
CA ASP A 147 -9.14 10.73 -0.99
C ASP A 147 -9.33 9.27 -0.52
N LEU A 148 -10.37 8.99 0.28
CA LEU A 148 -10.70 7.62 0.70
C LEU A 148 -10.99 6.70 -0.50
N LYS A 149 -11.74 7.17 -1.50
CA LYS A 149 -12.00 6.38 -2.72
C LYS A 149 -10.70 6.05 -3.44
N SER A 150 -9.81 7.02 -3.60
CA SER A 150 -8.50 6.81 -4.21
C SER A 150 -7.66 5.80 -3.42
N VAL A 151 -7.70 5.84 -2.09
CA VAL A 151 -7.02 4.86 -1.23
C VAL A 151 -7.57 3.45 -1.44
N LEU A 152 -8.91 3.30 -1.42
CA LEU A 152 -9.59 2.02 -1.57
C LEU A 152 -9.42 1.42 -2.96
N ASP A 153 -9.42 2.23 -4.03
CA ASP A 153 -9.24 1.77 -5.41
C ASP A 153 -7.87 1.07 -5.61
N GLN A 154 -6.83 1.53 -4.91
CA GLN A 154 -5.50 0.91 -4.95
C GLN A 154 -5.37 -0.29 -4.01
N SER A 155 -6.13 -0.33 -2.93
CA SER A 155 -5.94 -1.30 -1.84
C SER A 155 -6.09 -2.77 -2.27
N ILE A 156 -6.99 -3.06 -3.22
CA ILE A 156 -7.29 -4.45 -3.63
C ILE A 156 -6.04 -5.12 -4.22
N ARG A 157 -5.39 -4.49 -5.19
CA ARG A 157 -4.19 -5.04 -5.84
C ARG A 157 -3.00 -5.13 -4.88
N ILE A 158 -2.89 -4.17 -3.96
CA ILE A 158 -1.84 -4.15 -2.94
C ILE A 158 -2.01 -5.30 -1.95
N ILE A 159 -3.22 -5.50 -1.41
CA ILE A 159 -3.50 -6.58 -0.46
C ILE A 159 -3.38 -7.95 -1.14
N GLN A 160 -3.77 -8.10 -2.41
CA GLN A 160 -3.55 -9.34 -3.16
C GLN A 160 -2.06 -9.69 -3.27
N ALA A 161 -1.20 -8.71 -3.55
CA ALA A 161 0.24 -8.92 -3.52
C ALA A 161 0.75 -9.33 -2.12
N MET A 162 0.24 -8.72 -1.04
CA MET A 162 0.58 -9.12 0.33
C MET A 162 0.18 -10.57 0.62
N ILE A 163 -1.01 -11.01 0.17
CA ILE A 163 -1.48 -12.41 0.30
C ILE A 163 -0.53 -13.35 -0.44
N ASP A 164 -0.15 -13.03 -1.67
CA ASP A 164 0.74 -13.88 -2.47
C ASP A 164 2.15 -13.98 -1.87
N ILE A 165 2.69 -12.89 -1.31
CA ILE A 165 3.97 -12.91 -0.59
C ILE A 165 3.89 -13.83 0.63
N CYS A 166 2.82 -13.71 1.44
CA CYS A 166 2.61 -14.59 2.60
C CYS A 166 2.45 -16.06 2.19
N ALA A 167 1.68 -16.31 1.13
CA ALA A 167 1.43 -17.65 0.63
C ALA A 167 2.69 -18.32 0.05
N ASN A 168 3.48 -17.59 -0.74
CA ASN A 168 4.76 -18.08 -1.25
C ASN A 168 5.76 -18.38 -0.12
N SER A 169 5.68 -17.64 0.99
CA SER A 169 6.53 -17.85 2.17
C SER A 169 6.01 -18.95 3.11
N GLY A 170 4.83 -19.52 2.85
CA GLY A 170 4.20 -20.57 3.66
C GLY A 170 3.62 -20.06 4.99
N TRP A 171 3.39 -18.77 5.14
CA TRP A 171 2.92 -18.16 6.38
C TRP A 171 1.40 -18.13 6.48
N LEU A 172 0.80 -19.27 6.83
CA LEU A 172 -0.66 -19.43 6.86
C LEU A 172 -1.38 -18.36 7.71
N SER A 173 -0.89 -18.07 8.92
CA SER A 173 -1.48 -17.08 9.82
C SER A 173 -1.49 -15.67 9.21
N ALA A 174 -0.34 -15.26 8.68
CA ALA A 174 -0.17 -14.00 7.95
C ALA A 174 -1.10 -13.93 6.73
N SER A 175 -1.17 -14.98 5.91
CA SER A 175 -2.06 -15.04 4.74
C SER A 175 -3.53 -14.87 5.11
N VAL A 176 -4.01 -15.58 6.14
CA VAL A 176 -5.39 -15.44 6.63
C VAL A 176 -5.66 -14.03 7.15
N THR A 177 -4.69 -13.41 7.82
CA THR A 177 -4.83 -12.05 8.32
C THR A 177 -4.96 -11.03 7.18
N CYS A 178 -4.16 -11.17 6.11
CA CYS A 178 -4.33 -10.38 4.88
C CYS A 178 -5.68 -10.61 4.20
N MET A 179 -6.20 -11.84 4.21
CA MET A 179 -7.54 -12.14 3.69
C MET A 179 -8.65 -11.46 4.50
N HIS A 180 -8.53 -11.42 5.83
CA HIS A 180 -9.44 -10.63 6.66
C HIS A 180 -9.31 -9.13 6.34
N LEU A 181 -8.10 -8.61 6.18
CA LEU A 181 -7.89 -7.21 5.79
C LEU A 181 -8.56 -6.88 4.44
N MET A 182 -8.46 -7.77 3.45
CA MET A 182 -9.21 -7.63 2.18
C MET A 182 -10.72 -7.55 2.41
N GLN A 183 -11.26 -8.42 3.26
CA GLN A 183 -12.70 -8.42 3.58
C GLN A 183 -13.11 -7.12 4.30
N MET A 184 -12.28 -6.63 5.22
CA MET A 184 -12.50 -5.36 5.92
C MET A 184 -12.57 -4.18 4.94
N VAL A 185 -11.67 -4.15 3.95
CA VAL A 185 -11.70 -3.15 2.86
C VAL A 185 -12.99 -3.24 2.06
N MET A 186 -13.41 -4.45 1.66
CA MET A 186 -14.61 -4.64 0.84
C MET A 186 -15.91 -4.30 1.58
N GLN A 187 -15.99 -4.60 2.87
CA GLN A 187 -17.21 -4.43 3.68
C GLN A 187 -17.26 -3.11 4.46
N GLY A 188 -16.11 -2.47 4.70
CA GLY A 188 -16.03 -1.29 5.57
C GLY A 188 -16.36 -1.60 7.02
N LEU A 189 -15.87 -2.74 7.53
CA LEU A 189 -16.12 -3.26 8.88
C LEU A 189 -14.84 -3.86 9.46
N TRP A 190 -14.71 -3.91 10.79
CA TRP A 190 -13.65 -4.61 11.50
C TRP A 190 -13.97 -6.09 11.69
N PHE A 191 -13.06 -6.97 11.27
CA PHE A 191 -13.31 -8.42 11.24
C PHE A 191 -13.56 -9.05 12.64
N ASP A 192 -12.96 -8.48 13.70
CA ASP A 192 -12.98 -9.03 15.06
C ASP A 192 -14.02 -8.39 15.98
N LYS A 193 -14.64 -7.30 15.52
CA LYS A 193 -15.61 -6.53 16.29
C LYS A 193 -17.02 -6.69 15.72
N ASP A 194 -17.15 -6.63 14.40
CA ASP A 194 -18.43 -6.50 13.73
C ASP A 194 -19.02 -7.86 13.37
N SER A 195 -20.35 -7.96 13.45
CA SER A 195 -21.06 -9.20 13.15
C SER A 195 -21.09 -9.43 11.64
N SER A 196 -20.90 -10.68 11.19
CA SER A 196 -21.05 -11.06 9.79
C SER A 196 -22.44 -10.68 9.21
N LEU A 197 -23.45 -10.51 10.06
CA LEU A 197 -24.79 -10.08 9.65
C LEU A 197 -24.82 -8.63 9.16
N GLN A 198 -23.88 -7.78 9.59
CA GLN A 198 -23.76 -6.39 9.13
C GLN A 198 -23.34 -6.27 7.65
N MET A 199 -22.91 -7.37 7.01
CA MET A 199 -22.72 -7.41 5.55
C MET A 199 -24.03 -7.29 4.77
N LEU A 200 -25.19 -7.50 5.40
CA LEU A 200 -26.49 -7.39 4.75
C LEU A 200 -26.96 -5.93 4.78
N SER A 201 -27.32 -5.40 3.61
CA SER A 201 -27.68 -3.98 3.43
C SER A 201 -28.88 -3.48 4.25
N CYS A 202 -29.75 -4.38 4.73
CA CYS A 202 -30.91 -4.06 5.56
C CYS A 202 -30.68 -4.28 7.07
N MET A 203 -29.51 -4.76 7.46
CA MET A 203 -29.21 -5.09 8.85
C MET A 203 -28.73 -3.84 9.61
N ASN A 204 -29.61 -3.27 10.43
CA ASN A 204 -29.28 -2.16 11.32
C ASN A 204 -28.96 -2.66 12.74
N GLU A 205 -28.43 -1.76 13.59
CA GLU A 205 -28.08 -2.09 14.98
C GLU A 205 -29.27 -2.63 15.78
N ASP A 206 -30.47 -2.10 15.53
CA ASP A 206 -31.70 -2.58 16.19
C ASP A 206 -32.01 -4.04 15.85
N LEU A 207 -31.81 -4.45 14.59
CA LEU A 207 -32.04 -5.83 14.16
C LEU A 207 -30.95 -6.78 14.69
N LEU A 208 -29.71 -6.32 14.82
CA LEU A 208 -28.60 -7.12 15.35
C LEU A 208 -28.81 -7.52 16.81
N GLN A 209 -29.43 -6.66 17.62
CA GLN A 209 -29.75 -6.97 19.02
C GLN A 209 -30.66 -8.20 19.17
N PHE A 210 -31.44 -8.57 18.13
CA PHE A 210 -32.28 -9.77 18.19
C PHE A 210 -31.51 -11.09 17.95
N PHE A 211 -30.26 -11.02 17.50
CA PHE A 211 -29.42 -12.19 17.19
C PHE A 211 -28.20 -12.35 18.12
N GLN A 212 -28.04 -11.46 19.11
CA GLN A 212 -27.07 -11.57 20.21
C GLN A 212 -27.68 -12.24 21.43
#